data_AF-A0A1R4J0W9-F1
#
_entry.id   AF-A0A1R4J0W9-F1
#
_cell.length_a   1.000
_cell.length_b   1.000
_cell.length_c   1.000
_cell.angle_alpha   90.00
_cell.angle_beta   90.00
_cell.angle_gamma   90.00
#
_symmetry.space_group_name_H-M   'P 1'
#
loop_
_entity.id
_entity.type
_entity.pdbx_description
1 polymer ?
#
loop_
_entity_poly.entity_id
_entity_poly.type
_entity_poly.pdbx_seq_one_letter_code
_entity_poly.pdbx_strand_id
1 'polypeptide(L)'
;MMSNPFFAFIGGLFAPLATWLDNRGKIKQAELDRDLAVINNQAKLVQSGVDNNHNWEMQSLQDKDKTLRLFSYSMFTAPILITVVSPEHGAAIFKNLDAVPPWLVQTWIAINGGVWGIASLKNIVPQFVTLLKRAKNG
;
A
#
# COMPACT_ATOMS: atom_id res chain seq x y z
N MET A 1 -17.86 -15.84 -43.17
CA MET A 1 -18.36 -14.53 -42.69
C MET A 1 -17.17 -13.58 -42.66
N MET A 2 -17.16 -12.58 -43.54
CA MET A 2 -16.08 -11.58 -43.61
C MET A 2 -16.16 -10.66 -42.39
N SER A 3 -15.15 -10.68 -41.53
CA SER A 3 -15.01 -9.72 -40.44
C SER A 3 -14.82 -8.32 -41.01
N ASN A 4 -15.78 -7.43 -40.79
CA ASN A 4 -15.76 -6.07 -41.32
C ASN A 4 -14.53 -5.32 -40.74
N PRO A 5 -13.60 -4.82 -41.58
CA PRO A 5 -12.33 -4.22 -41.13
C PRO A 5 -12.52 -3.00 -40.22
N PHE A 6 -13.68 -2.32 -40.33
CA PHE A 6 -14.09 -1.24 -39.44
C PHE A 6 -14.28 -1.69 -37.98
N PHE A 7 -14.87 -2.87 -37.73
CA PHE A 7 -15.05 -3.40 -36.38
C PHE A 7 -13.74 -3.95 -35.78
N ALA A 8 -12.82 -4.43 -36.62
CA ALA A 8 -11.48 -4.83 -36.19
C ALA A 8 -10.62 -3.63 -35.76
N PHE A 9 -10.73 -2.50 -36.47
CA PHE A 9 -10.06 -1.24 -36.12
C PHE A 9 -10.58 -0.65 -34.80
N ILE A 10 -11.90 -0.63 -34.61
CA ILE A 10 -12.53 -0.16 -33.37
C ILE A 10 -12.19 -1.10 -32.19
N GLY A 11 -12.17 -2.42 -32.40
CA GLY A 11 -11.78 -3.39 -31.37
C GLY A 11 -10.33 -3.24 -30.89
N GLY A 12 -9.41 -2.86 -31.78
CA GLY A 12 -8.01 -2.59 -31.43
C GLY A 12 -7.81 -1.31 -30.60
N LEU A 13 -8.63 -0.28 -30.82
CA LEU A 13 -8.58 0.97 -30.05
C LEU A 13 -9.11 0.83 -28.62
N PHE A 14 -10.09 -0.05 -28.40
CA PHE A 14 -10.64 -0.33 -27.08
C PHE A 14 -9.96 -1.49 -26.34
N ALA A 15 -9.05 -2.23 -26.99
CA ALA A 15 -8.33 -3.34 -26.36
C ALA A 15 -7.58 -2.93 -25.08
N PRO A 16 -6.86 -1.80 -25.00
CA PRO A 16 -6.19 -1.37 -23.76
C PRO A 16 -7.18 -1.01 -22.65
N LEU A 17 -8.32 -0.41 -23.01
CA LEU A 17 -9.41 -0.07 -22.10
C LEU A 17 -10.10 -1.33 -21.55
N ALA A 18 -10.37 -2.32 -22.41
CA ALA A 18 -10.93 -3.60 -22.02
C ALA A 18 -9.98 -4.38 -21.12
N THR A 19 -8.68 -4.41 -21.43
CA THR A 19 -7.65 -5.01 -20.56
C THR A 19 -7.51 -4.27 -19.23
N TRP A 20 -7.61 -2.94 -19.22
CA TRP A 20 -7.60 -2.15 -17.98
C TRP A 20 -8.82 -2.44 -17.10
N LEU A 21 -10.01 -2.55 -17.69
CA LEU A 21 -11.26 -2.86 -16.98
C LEU A 21 -11.25 -4.30 -16.44
N ASP A 22 -10.76 -5.25 -17.23
CA ASP A 22 -10.61 -6.66 -16.84
C ASP A 22 -9.58 -6.81 -15.70
N ASN A 23 -8.46 -6.07 -15.76
CA ASN A 23 -7.48 -6.04 -14.68
C ASN A 23 -8.05 -5.43 -13.39
N ARG A 24 -8.87 -4.37 -13.49
CA ARG A 24 -9.60 -3.82 -12.33
C ARG A 24 -10.59 -4.82 -11.74
N GLY A 25 -11.30 -5.58 -12.58
CA GLY A 25 -12.20 -6.66 -12.18
C GLY A 25 -11.46 -7.76 -11.42
N LYS A 26 -10.33 -8.23 -11.96
CA LYS A 26 -9.48 -9.25 -11.33
C LYS A 26 -8.87 -8.79 -10.01
N ILE A 27 -8.47 -7.53 -9.90
CA ILE A 27 -7.98 -6.95 -8.63
C ILE A 27 -9.09 -6.96 -7.59
N LYS A 28 -10.30 -6.51 -7.95
CA LYS A 28 -11.44 -6.48 -7.02
C LYS A 28 -11.90 -7.88 -6.63
N GLN A 29 -11.84 -8.84 -7.56
CA GLN A 29 -12.12 -10.24 -7.28
C GLN A 29 -11.06 -10.85 -6.34
N ALA A 30 -9.77 -10.58 -6.57
CA ALA A 30 -8.71 -11.00 -5.67
C ALA A 30 -8.80 -10.36 -4.28
N GLU A 31 -9.25 -9.10 -4.18
CA GLU A 31 -9.57 -8.46 -2.90
C GLU A 31 -10.73 -9.18 -2.19
N LEU A 32 -11.82 -9.48 -2.92
CA LEU A 32 -12.95 -10.23 -2.38
C LEU A 32 -12.56 -11.65 -1.92
N ASP A 33 -11.77 -12.37 -2.72
CA ASP A 33 -11.31 -13.72 -2.39
C ASP A 33 -10.37 -13.71 -1.18
N ARG A 34 -9.50 -12.69 -1.08
CA ARG A 34 -8.67 -12.45 0.11
C ARG A 34 -9.54 -12.18 1.34
N ASP A 35 -10.54 -11.31 1.22
CA ASP A 35 -11.40 -10.94 2.33
C ASP A 35 -12.26 -12.15 2.78
N LEU A 36 -12.73 -12.96 1.84
CA LEU A 36 -13.40 -14.25 2.12
C LEU A 36 -12.46 -15.26 2.78
N ALA A 37 -11.19 -15.34 2.37
CA ALA A 37 -10.20 -16.21 3.02
C ALA A 37 -9.89 -15.74 4.44
N VAL A 38 -9.83 -14.42 4.68
CA VAL A 38 -9.68 -13.85 6.03
C VAL A 38 -10.89 -14.18 6.88
N ILE A 39 -12.12 -13.99 6.39
CA ILE A 39 -13.36 -14.33 7.10
C ILE A 39 -13.42 -15.83 7.41
N ASN A 40 -13.05 -16.69 6.45
CA ASN A 40 -13.04 -18.14 6.66
C ASN A 40 -11.98 -18.58 7.67
N ASN A 41 -10.80 -17.94 7.68
CA ASN A 41 -9.79 -18.19 8.70
C ASN A 41 -10.23 -17.66 10.07
N GLN A 42 -10.86 -16.48 10.12
CA GLN A 42 -11.47 -15.96 11.34
C GLN A 42 -12.55 -16.89 11.88
N ALA A 43 -13.41 -17.43 11.02
CA ALA A 43 -14.44 -18.39 11.40
C ALA A 43 -13.85 -19.72 11.92
N LYS A 44 -12.77 -20.22 11.29
CA LYS A 44 -12.03 -21.40 11.76
C LYS A 44 -11.36 -21.16 13.11
N LEU A 45 -10.75 -20.00 13.29
CA LEU A 45 -10.09 -19.62 14.54
C LEU A 45 -11.10 -19.48 15.68
N VAL A 46 -12.23 -18.81 15.45
CA VAL A 46 -13.33 -18.71 16.41
C VAL A 46 -13.91 -20.09 16.79
N GLN A 47 -13.90 -21.06 15.86
CA GLN A 47 -14.28 -22.44 16.16
C GLN A 47 -13.22 -23.20 16.96
N SER A 48 -11.93 -22.89 16.77
CA SER A 48 -10.82 -23.46 17.55
C SER A 48 -10.62 -22.65 18.84
N GLY A 49 -11.57 -22.78 19.79
CA GLY A 49 -11.61 -22.02 21.06
C GLY A 49 -10.51 -22.34 22.08
N VAL A 50 -9.28 -22.64 21.64
CA VAL A 50 -8.15 -23.02 22.50
C VAL A 50 -6.87 -22.38 21.98
N ASP A 51 -6.67 -21.06 22.17
CA ASP A 51 -5.33 -20.46 22.13
C ASP A 51 -5.30 -19.15 22.91
N ASN A 52 -4.38 -19.03 23.88
CA ASN A 52 -4.23 -17.85 24.75
C ASN A 52 -3.78 -16.58 23.99
N ASN A 53 -3.44 -16.72 22.70
CA ASN A 53 -3.01 -15.68 21.78
C ASN A 53 -4.13 -15.30 20.78
N HIS A 54 -5.39 -15.59 21.05
CA HIS A 54 -6.44 -15.43 20.02
C HIS A 54 -6.75 -13.96 19.66
N ASN A 55 -6.66 -13.05 20.62
CA ASN A 55 -7.25 -11.72 20.49
C ASN A 55 -6.40 -10.74 19.66
N TRP A 56 -5.06 -10.75 19.84
CA TRP A 56 -4.14 -9.89 19.09
C TRP A 56 -4.03 -10.34 17.63
N GLU A 57 -4.05 -11.65 17.38
CA GLU A 57 -3.95 -12.23 16.04
C GLU A 57 -5.21 -11.92 15.24
N MET A 58 -6.39 -12.08 15.86
CA MET A 58 -7.68 -11.69 15.28
C MET A 58 -7.80 -10.19 15.03
N GLN A 59 -7.28 -9.32 15.90
CA GLN A 59 -7.25 -7.86 15.69
C GLN A 59 -6.28 -7.43 14.58
N SER A 60 -5.19 -8.18 14.36
CA SER A 60 -4.28 -7.94 13.24
C SER A 60 -4.92 -8.30 11.89
N LEU A 61 -5.85 -9.27 11.91
CA LEU A 61 -6.62 -9.75 10.76
C LEU A 61 -7.87 -8.92 10.48
N GLN A 62 -8.36 -8.12 11.44
CA GLN A 62 -9.42 -7.16 11.16
C GLN A 62 -8.92 -6.08 10.20
N ASP A 63 -9.63 -5.93 9.08
CA ASP A 63 -9.30 -4.96 8.04
C ASP A 63 -9.46 -3.55 8.64
N LYS A 64 -8.35 -2.97 9.11
CA LYS A 64 -8.40 -1.60 9.66
C LYS A 64 -8.78 -0.67 8.51
N ASP A 65 -9.69 0.26 8.79
CA ASP A 65 -10.20 1.21 7.80
C ASP A 65 -9.04 1.86 7.02
N LYS A 66 -8.96 1.52 5.74
CA LYS A 66 -7.90 1.96 4.81
C LYS A 66 -7.94 3.48 4.64
N THR A 67 -9.13 4.07 4.64
CA THR A 67 -9.35 5.52 4.48
C THR A 67 -8.88 6.25 5.73
N LEU A 68 -9.28 5.77 6.90
CA LEU A 68 -8.84 6.35 8.16
C LEU A 68 -7.32 6.28 8.30
N ARG A 69 -6.71 5.13 7.95
CA ARG A 69 -5.26 4.95 7.95
C ARG A 69 -4.56 5.92 7.01
N LEU A 70 -5.07 6.07 5.79
CA LEU A 70 -4.53 7.01 4.81
C LEU A 70 -4.64 8.44 5.32
N PHE A 71 -5.80 8.84 5.82
CA PHE A 71 -6.04 10.19 6.34
C PHE A 71 -5.13 10.51 7.54
N SER A 72 -5.06 9.61 8.52
CA SER A 72 -4.18 9.76 9.67
C SER A 72 -2.71 9.87 9.28
N TYR A 73 -2.25 9.04 8.34
CA TYR A 73 -0.87 9.10 7.85
C TYR A 73 -0.60 10.37 7.05
N SER A 74 -1.55 10.84 6.22
CA SER A 74 -1.44 12.10 5.50
C SER A 74 -1.32 13.29 6.44
N MET A 75 -2.09 13.34 7.53
CA MET A 75 -1.94 14.39 8.55
C MET A 75 -0.59 14.29 9.28
N PHE A 76 -0.17 13.07 9.63
CA PHE A 76 1.12 12.84 10.30
C PHE A 76 2.32 13.27 9.45
N THR A 77 2.23 13.08 8.13
CA THR A 77 3.28 13.44 7.15
C THR A 77 3.12 14.84 6.57
N ALA A 78 2.03 15.54 6.89
CA ALA A 78 1.65 16.82 6.30
C ALA A 78 2.76 17.89 6.37
N PRO A 79 3.51 18.09 7.47
CA PRO A 79 4.59 19.07 7.50
C PRO A 79 5.65 18.86 6.41
N ILE A 80 5.99 17.60 6.10
CA ILE A 80 6.96 17.27 5.04
C ILE A 80 6.34 17.56 3.67
N LEU A 81 5.09 17.14 3.45
CA LEU A 81 4.37 17.38 2.18
C LEU A 81 4.20 18.88 1.90
N ILE A 82 3.84 19.66 2.92
CA ILE A 82 3.71 21.12 2.82
C ILE A 82 5.05 21.74 2.44
N THR A 83 6.17 21.26 3.00
CA THR A 83 7.50 21.79 2.68
C THR A 83 7.88 21.57 1.22
N VAL A 84 7.44 20.47 0.60
CA VAL A 84 7.68 20.18 -0.81
C VAL A 84 6.85 21.09 -1.73
N VAL A 85 5.60 21.38 -1.37
CA VAL A 85 4.68 22.19 -2.20
C VAL A 85 4.87 23.69 -1.97
N SER A 86 5.11 24.09 -0.73
CA SER A 86 5.33 25.48 -0.30
C SER A 86 6.45 25.54 0.75
N PRO A 87 7.70 25.75 0.29
CA PRO A 87 8.86 25.81 1.17
C PRO A 87 8.77 26.89 2.26
N GLU A 88 8.13 28.02 1.96
CA GLU A 88 7.95 29.12 2.91
C GLU A 88 7.11 28.70 4.13
N HIS A 89 5.98 28.03 3.88
CA HIS A 89 5.12 27.50 4.94
C HIS A 89 5.80 26.34 5.67
N GLY A 90 6.53 25.49 4.94
CA GLY A 90 7.38 24.45 5.52
C GLY A 90 8.37 25.01 6.53
N ALA A 91 9.12 26.05 6.16
CA ALA A 91 10.08 26.70 7.04
C ALA A 91 9.42 27.25 8.32
N ALA A 92 8.23 27.86 8.21
CA ALA A 92 7.48 28.32 9.37
C ALA A 92 7.07 27.17 10.30
N ILE A 93 6.64 26.03 9.74
CA ILE A 93 6.29 24.83 10.53
C ILE A 93 7.52 24.28 11.25
N PHE A 94 8.64 24.09 10.54
CA PHE A 94 9.86 23.56 11.14
C PHE A 94 10.44 24.49 12.21
N LYS A 95 10.33 25.81 12.03
CA LYS A 95 10.68 26.78 13.08
C LYS A 95 9.82 26.61 14.34
N ASN A 96 8.53 26.31 14.19
CA ASN A 96 7.66 26.03 15.33
C ASN A 96 8.01 24.70 16.03
N LEU A 97 8.63 23.76 15.32
CA LEU A 97 9.13 22.51 15.90
C LEU A 97 10.37 22.71 16.79
N ASP A 98 11.02 23.87 16.78
CA ASP A 98 12.11 24.18 17.73
C ASP A 98 11.63 24.20 19.19
N ALA A 99 10.34 24.43 19.42
CA ALA A 99 9.73 24.34 20.74
C ALA A 99 9.49 22.88 21.20
N VAL A 100 9.64 21.91 20.30
CA VAL A 100 9.46 20.48 20.57
C VAL A 100 10.82 19.86 20.92
N PRO A 101 10.89 18.97 21.93
CA PRO A 101 12.12 18.25 22.24
C PRO A 101 12.76 17.58 21.00
N PRO A 102 14.08 17.74 20.77
CA PRO A 102 14.73 17.24 19.55
C PRO A 102 14.53 15.74 19.31
N TRP A 103 14.47 14.93 20.37
CA TRP A 103 14.26 13.49 20.26
C TRP A 103 12.89 13.13 19.66
N LEU A 104 11.85 13.93 19.91
CA LEU A 104 10.52 13.72 19.31
C LEU A 104 10.52 14.02 17.82
N VAL A 105 11.14 15.14 17.44
CA VAL A 105 11.26 15.56 16.03
C VAL A 105 12.10 14.55 15.25
N GLN A 106 13.22 14.11 15.81
CA GLN A 106 14.07 13.07 15.21
C GLN A 106 13.33 11.75 15.05
N THR A 107 12.58 11.33 16.07
CA THR A 107 11.76 10.11 16.01
C THR A 107 10.70 10.23 14.92
N TRP A 108 10.02 11.38 14.82
CA TRP A 108 9.04 11.64 13.79
C TRP A 108 9.65 11.58 12.38
N ILE A 109 10.81 12.21 12.15
CA ILE A 109 11.53 12.14 10.88
C ILE A 109 11.95 10.69 10.57
N ALA A 110 12.46 9.96 11.56
CA ALA A 110 12.87 8.57 11.41
C ALA A 110 11.70 7.64 11.04
N ILE A 111 10.52 7.82 11.64
CA ILE A 111 9.31 7.06 11.28
C ILE A 111 8.93 7.32 9.82
N ASN A 112 8.88 8.59 9.40
CA ASN A 112 8.59 8.95 8.00
C ASN A 112 9.60 8.32 7.03
N GLY A 113 10.89 8.43 7.34
CA GLY A 113 11.96 7.82 6.55
C GLY A 113 11.86 6.29 6.51
N GLY A 114 11.53 5.64 7.63
CA GLY A 114 11.34 4.20 7.72
C GLY A 114 10.15 3.71 6.89
N VAL A 115 9.00 4.38 6.97
CA VAL A 115 7.82 4.00 6.18
C VAL A 115 8.07 4.16 4.68
N TRP A 116 8.65 5.28 4.25
CA TRP A 116 8.97 5.49 2.84
C TRP A 116 10.12 4.61 2.34
N GLY A 117 11.11 4.32 3.18
CA GLY A 117 12.20 3.39 2.87
C GLY A 117 11.70 1.96 2.68
N ILE A 118 10.81 1.48 3.55
CA ILE A 118 10.18 0.15 3.38
C ILE A 118 9.29 0.14 2.13
N ALA A 119 8.55 1.21 1.87
CA ALA A 119 7.69 1.32 0.68
C ALA A 119 8.50 1.31 -0.62
N SER A 120 9.64 2.02 -0.67
CA SER A 120 10.52 2.02 -1.84
C SER A 120 11.17 0.66 -2.04
N LEU A 121 11.59 -0.02 -0.97
CA LEU A 121 12.16 -1.37 -1.04
C LEU A 121 11.18 -2.38 -1.67
N LYS A 122 9.88 -2.33 -1.36
CA LYS A 122 8.89 -3.24 -1.97
C LYS A 122 8.89 -3.21 -3.49
N ASN A 123 9.22 -2.06 -4.10
CA ASN A 123 9.30 -1.90 -5.54
C ASN A 123 10.62 -2.42 -6.14
N ILE A 124 11.66 -2.61 -5.31
CA ILE A 124 13.03 -2.96 -5.75
C ILE A 124 13.39 -4.41 -5.35
N VAL A 125 12.69 -5.00 -4.37
CA VAL A 125 12.86 -6.41 -3.95
C VAL A 125 12.85 -7.41 -5.12
N PRO A 126 11.97 -7.31 -6.14
CA PRO A 126 12.00 -8.22 -7.29
C PRO A 126 13.34 -8.18 -8.04
N GLN A 127 13.96 -6.99 -8.14
CA GLN A 127 15.23 -6.78 -8.82
C GLN A 127 16.39 -7.38 -8.01
N PHE A 128 16.39 -7.17 -6.69
CA PHE A 128 17.40 -7.77 -5.80
C PHE A 128 17.32 -9.29 -5.74
N VAL A 129 16.12 -9.88 -5.68
CA VAL A 129 15.95 -11.33 -5.69
C VAL A 129 16.43 -11.93 -7.01
N THR A 130 16.17 -11.25 -8.12
CA THR A 130 16.63 -11.68 -9.45
C THR A 130 18.16 -11.59 -9.56
N LEU A 131 18.76 -10.53 -9.06
CA LEU A 131 20.22 -10.36 -9.00
C LEU A 131 20.89 -11.41 -8.11
N LEU A 132 20.34 -11.70 -6.92
CA LEU A 132 20.85 -12.73 -6.02
C LEU A 132 20.71 -14.14 -6.62
N LYS A 133 19.60 -14.43 -7.31
CA LYS A 133 19.45 -15.70 -8.05
C LYS A 133 20.46 -15.82 -9.19
N ARG A 134 20.76 -14.72 -9.89
CA ARG A 134 21.79 -14.70 -10.95
C ARG A 134 23.20 -14.92 -10.38
N ALA A 135 23.54 -14.29 -9.26
CA ALA A 135 24.83 -14.43 -8.60
C ALA A 135 25.03 -15.80 -7.93
N LYS A 136 23.96 -16.51 -7.58
CA LYS A 136 24.02 -17.88 -7.05
C LYS A 136 24.13 -18.95 -8.16
N ASN A 137 23.66 -18.63 -9.37
CA ASN A 137 23.56 -19.59 -10.49
C ASN A 137 24.54 -19.30 -11.64
N GLY A 138 25.43 -18.32 -11.48
CA GLY A 138 26.57 -18.05 -12.37
C GLY A 138 27.85 -18.22 -11.59
#